data_AF-A0AAN7ZAY5-F1
#
_entry.id   AF-A0AAN7ZAY5-F1
#
_cell.length_a   1.000
_cell.length_b   1.000
_cell.length_c   1.000
_cell.angle_alpha   90.00
_cell.angle_beta   90.00
_cell.angle_gamma   90.00
#
_symmetry.space_group_name_H-M   'P 1'
#
loop_
_entity.id
_entity.type
_entity.pdbx_description
1 polymer ?
#
loop_
_entity_poly.entity_id
_entity_poly.type
_entity_poly.pdbx_seq_one_letter_code
_entity_poly.pdbx_strand_id
1 'polypeptide(L)' 'MSETATVVQPTKPNIGIFTNPKHDLWISEAEPTLESVQNADSLKPGEVTIAVKSTGICGYGPCLPVLRRPVVVS' A
#
# COMPACT_ATOMS: atom_id res chain seq x y z
N MET A 1 29.92 -8.80 4.98
CA MET A 1 29.51 -8.36 3.64
C MET A 1 28.62 -7.14 3.82
N SER A 2 29.13 -5.93 3.57
CA SER A 2 28.29 -4.73 3.49
C SER A 2 27.68 -4.68 2.11
N GLU A 3 26.38 -4.91 2.04
CA GLU A 3 25.58 -4.71 0.83
C GLU A 3 25.22 -3.23 0.77
N THR A 4 25.79 -2.49 -0.18
CA THR A 4 25.41 -1.10 -0.44
C THR A 4 24.01 -1.11 -1.05
N ALA A 5 22.99 -1.02 -0.21
CA ALA A 5 21.61 -0.95 -0.65
C ALA A 5 21.40 0.38 -1.41
N THR A 6 21.24 0.29 -2.73
CA THR A 6 20.74 1.40 -3.53
C THR A 6 19.34 1.78 -3.02
N VAL A 7 19.23 2.94 -2.38
CA VAL A 7 17.95 3.50 -1.91
C VAL A 7 17.18 3.94 -3.15
N VAL A 8 16.31 3.07 -3.65
CA VAL A 8 15.38 3.41 -4.73
C VAL A 8 14.31 4.32 -4.12
N GLN A 9 14.36 5.61 -4.45
CA GLN A 9 13.34 6.55 -4.00
C GLN A 9 12.02 6.30 -4.74
N PRO A 10 10.88 6.19 -4.03
CA PRO A 10 9.58 6.05 -4.66
C PRO A 10 9.24 7.32 -5.44
N THR A 11 8.92 7.16 -6.72
CA THR A 11 8.61 8.27 -7.64
C THR A 11 7.16 8.29 -8.11
N LYS A 12 6.41 7.21 -7.91
CA LYS A 12 5.00 7.10 -8.29
C LYS A 12 4.07 7.40 -7.12
N PRO A 13 2.95 8.11 -7.35
CA PRO A 13 1.94 8.32 -6.34
C PRO A 13 1.32 6.98 -5.92
N ASN A 14 0.95 6.90 -4.64
CA ASN A 14 0.36 5.70 -4.06
C ASN A 14 -1.10 5.55 -4.50
N ILE A 15 -1.40 4.41 -5.13
CA ILE A 15 -2.76 4.06 -5.58
C ILE A 15 -3.26 2.83 -4.83
N GLY A 16 -4.55 2.82 -4.53
CA GLY A 16 -5.24 1.74 -3.85
C GLY A 16 -6.37 1.18 -4.68
N ILE A 17 -6.63 -0.11 -4.50
CA ILE A 17 -7.82 -0.79 -5.00
C ILE A 17 -8.82 -0.83 -3.86
N PHE A 18 -10.00 -0.26 -4.09
CA PHE A 18 -11.05 -0.13 -3.08
C PHE A 18 -12.26 -0.96 -3.46
N THR A 19 -12.98 -1.40 -2.43
CA THR A 19 -14.26 -2.08 -2.59
C THR A 19 -15.31 -1.56 -1.63
N ASN A 20 -16.58 -1.82 -1.92
CA ASN A 20 -17.70 -1.50 -1.06
C ASN A 20 -18.54 -2.77 -0.77
N PRO A 21 -19.49 -2.70 0.19
CA PRO A 21 -20.43 -3.80 0.45
C PRO A 21 -21.33 -4.16 -0.74
N LYS A 22 -21.37 -3.35 -1.80
CA LYS A 22 -22.09 -3.63 -3.06
C LYS A 22 -21.22 -4.38 -4.07
N HIS A 23 -20.00 -4.76 -3.70
CA HIS A 23 -19.02 -5.46 -4.54
C HIS A 23 -18.52 -4.64 -5.74
N ASP A 24 -18.61 -3.32 -5.69
CA ASP A 24 -17.94 -2.48 -6.68
C ASP A 24 -16.43 -2.48 -6.42
N LEU A 25 -15.63 -2.44 -7.47
CA LEU A 25 -14.18 -2.29 -7.42
C LEU A 25 -13.76 -1.06 -8.20
N TRP A 26 -12.93 -0.23 -7.58
CA TRP A 26 -12.40 0.96 -8.24
C TRP A 26 -10.98 1.28 -7.76
N ILE A 27 -10.29 2.08 -8.56
CA ILE A 27 -8.95 2.60 -8.28
C ILE A 27 -9.10 4.03 -7.78
N SER A 28 -8.42 4.34 -6.68
CA SER A 28 -8.34 5.69 -6.15
C SER A 28 -6.98 5.92 -5.49
N GLU A 29 -6.63 7.18 -5.24
CA GLU A 29 -5.44 7.52 -4.46
C GLU A 29 -5.53 6.94 -3.05
N ALA A 30 -4.38 6.53 -2.53
CA ALA A 30 -4.25 5.89 -1.23
C ALA A 30 -3.23 6.60 -0.35
N GLU A 31 -3.50 6.63 0.95
CA GLU A 31 -2.51 7.02 1.95
C GLU A 31 -1.59 5.83 2.26
N PRO A 32 -0.31 6.07 2.59
CA PRO A 32 0.38 7.37 2.75
C PRO A 32 0.78 8.04 1.43
N THR A 33 0.97 9.36 1.45
CA THR A 33 1.44 10.14 0.28
C THR A 33 2.91 9.87 -0.03
N LEU A 34 3.32 10.14 -1.27
CA LEU A 34 4.71 9.94 -1.71
C LEU A 34 5.72 10.71 -0.84
N GLU A 35 5.40 11.93 -0.44
CA GLU A 35 6.23 12.75 0.44
C GLU A 35 6.38 12.12 1.83
N SER A 36 5.27 11.63 2.40
CA SER A 36 5.27 10.98 3.72
C SER A 36 6.08 9.68 3.71
N VAL A 37 6.08 8.94 2.59
CA VAL A 37 6.91 7.74 2.43
C VAL A 37 8.40 8.10 2.34
N GLN A 38 8.75 9.17 1.62
CA GLN A 38 10.14 9.60 1.49
C GLN A 38 10.72 10.12 2.81
N ASN A 39 9.91 10.85 3.59
CA ASN A 39 10.34 11.41 4.86
C ASN A 39 10.23 10.45 6.04
N ALA A 40 9.51 9.33 5.88
CA ALA A 40 9.23 8.35 6.94
C ALA A 40 8.49 8.95 8.17
N ASP A 41 7.80 10.08 8.00
CA ASP A 41 7.22 10.86 9.10
C ASP A 41 6.05 10.17 9.81
N SER A 42 5.31 9.30 9.11
CA SER A 42 4.08 8.68 9.62
C SER A 42 4.31 7.33 10.29
N LEU A 43 5.54 6.82 10.31
CA LEU A 43 5.87 5.48 10.81
C LEU A 43 5.99 5.49 12.34
N LYS A 44 5.20 4.65 13.01
CA LYS A 44 5.35 4.42 14.46
C LYS A 44 6.54 3.49 14.74
N PRO A 45 7.08 3.48 15.97
CA PRO A 45 8.12 2.54 16.34
C PRO A 45 7.68 1.08 16.08
N GLY A 46 8.43 0.37 15.24
CA GLY A 46 8.14 -1.00 14.84
C GLY A 46 7.31 -1.16 13.56
N GLU A 47 6.87 -0.07 12.93
CA GLU A 47 6.24 -0.10 11.60
C GLU A 47 7.28 0.00 10.48
N VAL A 48 6.95 -0.56 9.32
CA VAL A 48 7.78 -0.51 8.12
C VAL A 48 6.90 -0.21 6.91
N THR A 49 7.41 0.61 5.99
CA THR A 49 6.76 0.81 4.68
C THR A 49 7.29 -0.22 3.70
N ILE A 50 6.38 -0.94 3.04
CA ILE A 50 6.72 -1.99 2.07
C ILE A 50 6.16 -1.58 0.70
N ALA A 51 7.01 -1.58 -0.33
CA ALA A 51 6.55 -1.48 -1.71
C ALA A 51 6.02 -2.85 -2.18
N VAL A 52 4.71 -2.96 -2.40
CA VAL A 52 4.09 -4.22 -2.85
C VAL A 52 4.29 -4.38 -4.35
N LYS A 53 5.19 -5.30 -4.74
CA LYS A 53 5.44 -5.62 -6.16
C LYS A 53 4.33 -6.48 -6.78
N SER A 54 3.71 -7.33 -5.98
CA SER A 54 2.65 -8.23 -6.43
C SER A 54 1.77 -8.60 -5.23
N THR A 55 0.46 -8.64 -5.48
CA THR A 55 -0.56 -9.06 -4.51
C THR A 55 -1.49 -10.07 -5.17
N GLY A 56 -1.83 -11.13 -4.45
CA GLY A 56 -2.85 -12.09 -4.89
C GLY A 56 -4.22 -11.67 -4.39
N ILE A 57 -5.26 -11.87 -5.21
CA ILE A 57 -6.65 -11.78 -4.72
C ILE A 57 -7.01 -13.09 -4.03
N CYS A 58 -7.32 -13.02 -2.75
CA CYS A 58 -7.85 -14.15 -2.00
C CYS A 58 -9.37 -14.14 -2.16
N GLY A 59 -9.97 -15.26 -2.56
CA GLY A 59 -11.43 -15.45 -2.51
C GLY A 59 -11.92 -15.57 -1.07
N TYR A 60 -11.97 -14.47 -0.33
CA TYR A 60 -12.55 -14.42 1.00
C TYR A 60 -14.08 -14.35 0.87
N GLY A 61 -14.79 -15.24 1.57
CA GLY A 61 -16.27 -15.32 1.56
C GLY A 61 -16.98 -14.06 2.12
N PRO A 62 -18.28 -14.15 2.47
CA PRO A 62 -19.24 -13.03 2.50
C PRO A 62 -18.99 -11.94 3.57
N CYS A 63 -17.91 -12.06 4.34
CA CYS A 63 -17.50 -11.09 5.35
C CYS A 63 -16.07 -10.63 5.07
N LEU A 64 -15.77 -10.17 3.85
CA LEU A 64 -14.59 -9.35 3.61
C LEU A 64 -14.85 -8.05 4.39
N PRO A 65 -14.18 -7.77 5.53
CA PRO A 65 -14.27 -6.44 6.11
C PRO A 65 -13.77 -5.52 5.01
N VAL A 66 -14.66 -4.68 4.50
CA VAL A 66 -14.41 -3.60 3.53
C VAL A 66 -12.93 -3.27 3.59
N LEU A 67 -12.16 -3.68 2.58
CA LEU A 67 -10.70 -3.49 2.52
C LEU A 67 -10.46 -1.97 2.48
N ARG A 68 -10.55 -1.33 3.64
CA ARG A 68 -10.24 0.08 3.90
C ARG A 68 -8.74 0.30 4.06
N ARG A 69 -7.95 -0.77 3.95
CA ARG A 69 -6.50 -0.72 3.95
C ARG A 69 -6.05 -0.88 2.50
N PRO A 70 -5.73 0.23 1.82
CA PRO A 70 -5.26 0.18 0.45
C PRO A 70 -3.98 -0.67 0.41
N VAL A 71 -3.95 -1.64 -0.50
CA VAL A 71 -2.71 -2.32 -0.85
C VAL A 71 -1.90 -1.32 -1.67
N VAL A 72 -0.79 -0.85 -1.12
CA VAL A 72 0.15 0.08 -1.77
C VAL A 72 0.77 -0.61 -2.97
N VAL A 73 0.24 -0.39 -4.17
CA VAL A 73 0.85 -0.88 -5.42
C VAL A 73 1.70 0.26 -5.98
N SER A 74 3.03 0.18 -5.82
CA SER A 74 3.99 1.12 -6.43
C SER A 74 4.62 0.55 -7.69
#